data_AF-A0A486XN75-F1
#
_entry.id   AF-A0A486XN75-F1
#
_cell.length_a   1.000
_cell.length_b   1.000
_cell.length_c   1.000
_cell.angle_alpha   90.00
_cell.angle_beta   90.00
_cell.angle_gamma   90.00
#
_symmetry.space_group_name_H-M   'P 1'
#
loop_
_entity.id
_entity.type
_entity.pdbx_description
1 polymer ?
#
loop_
_entity_poly.entity_id
_entity_poly.type
_entity_poly.pdbx_seq_one_letter_code
_entity_poly.pdbx_strand_id
1 'polypeptide(L)'
;MNPPKCKEEDYIDFLIATQKAYSCTEVARVQPNEKVSHDAILRMLHRIEPTSESLWQKSSQFVDKSKGYLVIDDSTLDKPMPSKMDLVSYQWSGKHHRVVDQPSKSYLDRRRQPYTD
;
A
#
# COMPACT_ATOMS: atom_id res chain seq x y z
N MET A 1 -8.82 26.17 3.38
CA MET A 1 -7.99 24.94 3.38
C MET A 1 -6.67 25.29 2.71
N ASN A 2 -5.51 24.98 3.31
CA ASN A 2 -4.22 25.31 2.69
C ASN A 2 -4.05 24.55 1.38
N PRO A 3 -3.48 25.17 0.32
CA PRO A 3 -3.22 24.48 -0.92
C PRO A 3 -2.25 23.31 -0.69
N PRO A 4 -2.39 22.20 -1.45
CA PRO A 4 -1.45 21.09 -1.36
C PRO A 4 -0.04 21.57 -1.69
N LYS A 5 0.92 21.21 -0.83
CA LYS A 5 2.34 21.59 -0.96
C LYS A 5 3.16 20.58 -1.79
N CYS A 6 2.52 19.51 -2.24
CA CYS A 6 3.11 18.44 -3.04
C CYS A 6 2.12 18.11 -4.16
N LYS A 7 2.61 17.83 -5.36
CA LYS A 7 1.80 17.34 -6.46
C LYS A 7 1.94 15.81 -6.58
N GLU A 8 0.99 15.19 -7.27
CA GLU A 8 1.00 13.73 -7.46
C GLU A 8 2.18 13.32 -8.35
N GLU A 9 2.46 14.13 -9.38
CA GLU A 9 3.53 13.91 -10.35
C GLU A 9 4.90 13.84 -9.66
N ASP A 10 5.15 14.73 -8.69
CA ASP A 10 6.41 14.72 -7.93
C ASP A 10 6.62 13.40 -7.15
N TYR A 11 5.52 12.81 -6.68
CA TYR A 11 5.56 11.52 -5.98
C TYR A 11 5.71 10.35 -6.95
N ILE A 12 5.09 10.42 -8.14
CA ILE A 12 5.25 9.42 -9.20
C ILE A 12 6.71 9.40 -9.69
N ASP A 13 7.28 10.57 -9.98
CA ASP A 13 8.68 10.70 -10.41
C ASP A 13 9.64 10.18 -9.33
N PHE A 14 9.35 10.46 -8.06
CA PHE A 14 10.08 9.86 -6.94
C PHE A 14 10.00 8.32 -6.96
N LEU A 15 8.81 7.74 -7.15
CA LEU A 15 8.63 6.28 -7.18
C LEU A 15 9.36 5.63 -8.37
N ILE A 16 9.43 6.31 -9.52
CA ILE A 16 10.17 5.85 -10.69
C ILE A 16 11.68 5.91 -10.43
N ALA A 17 12.17 6.95 -9.76
CA ALA A 17 13.58 7.16 -9.51
C ALA A 17 14.13 6.33 -8.33
N THR A 18 13.33 6.06 -7.29
CA THR A 18 13.77 5.29 -6.12
C THR A 18 13.67 3.79 -6.35
N GLN A 19 14.72 3.04 -6.01
CA GLN A 19 14.76 1.59 -6.20
C GLN A 19 14.75 0.79 -4.88
N LYS A 20 15.03 1.44 -3.74
CA LYS A 20 15.29 0.74 -2.47
C LYS A 20 14.55 1.30 -1.26
N ALA A 21 14.38 2.62 -1.18
CA ALA A 21 13.80 3.27 -0.03
C ALA A 21 12.62 4.14 -0.48
N TYR A 22 11.41 3.71 -0.13
CA TYR A 22 10.17 4.44 -0.40
C TYR A 22 9.52 4.76 0.94
N SER A 23 9.56 6.04 1.34
CA SER A 23 8.89 6.55 2.52
C SER A 23 8.59 8.03 2.34
N CYS A 24 7.55 8.55 3.00
CA CYS A 24 7.24 9.99 2.94
C CYS A 24 8.41 10.84 3.45
N THR A 25 9.20 10.34 4.40
CA THR A 25 10.43 11.00 4.87
C THR A 25 11.50 11.04 3.80
N GLU A 26 11.61 9.97 3.00
CA GLU A 26 12.59 9.92 1.93
C GLU A 26 12.21 10.84 0.78
N VAL A 27 10.93 10.88 0.42
CA VAL A 27 10.44 11.86 -0.56
C VAL A 27 10.77 13.27 -0.09
N ALA A 28 10.39 13.62 1.14
CA ALA A 28 10.67 14.94 1.73
C ALA A 28 12.17 15.30 1.73
N ARG A 29 13.08 14.31 1.81
CA ARG A 29 14.53 14.51 1.78
C ARG A 29 15.06 14.83 0.38
N VAL A 30 14.50 14.21 -0.66
CA VAL A 30 15.06 14.25 -2.03
C VAL A 30 14.35 15.23 -2.97
N GLN A 31 13.27 15.88 -2.52
CA GLN A 31 12.58 16.90 -3.34
C GLN A 31 13.52 18.05 -3.72
N PRO A 32 13.58 18.44 -5.02
CA PRO A 32 14.51 19.46 -5.51
C PRO A 32 14.12 20.90 -5.14
N ASN A 33 12.82 21.14 -4.87
CA ASN A 33 12.27 22.45 -4.53
C ASN A 33 11.92 22.56 -3.03
N GLU A 34 11.29 23.67 -2.63
CA GLU A 34 10.86 24.00 -1.26
C GLU A 34 10.62 22.79 -0.34
N LYS A 35 11.18 22.81 0.89
CA LYS A 35 11.10 21.69 1.83
C LYS A 35 9.65 21.30 2.14
N VAL A 36 9.15 20.27 1.48
CA VAL A 36 7.85 19.65 1.77
C VAL A 36 7.99 18.77 3.00
N SER A 37 7.13 18.94 4.01
CA SER A 37 7.07 18.02 5.14
C SER A 37 6.52 16.66 4.70
N HIS A 38 7.07 15.57 5.22
CA HIS A 38 6.55 14.22 5.03
C HIS A 38 5.05 14.11 5.38
N ASP A 39 4.55 14.89 6.34
CA ASP A 39 3.12 14.95 6.69
C ASP A 39 2.25 15.54 5.58
N ALA A 40 2.79 16.47 4.79
CA ALA A 40 2.07 17.03 3.66
C ALA A 40 1.92 16.00 2.54
N ILE A 41 2.95 15.19 2.33
CA ILE A 41 2.96 14.07 1.38
C ILE A 41 1.98 12.99 1.83
N LEU A 42 2.02 12.61 3.11
CA LEU A 42 1.08 11.64 3.68
C LEU A 42 -0.38 12.08 3.53
N ARG A 43 -0.68 13.36 3.84
CA ARG A 43 -2.03 13.92 3.64
C ARG A 43 -2.46 13.94 2.18
N MET A 44 -1.53 14.24 1.27
CA MET A 44 -1.78 14.19 -0.17
C MET A 44 -2.13 12.75 -0.59
N LEU A 45 -1.33 11.76 -0.21
CA LEU A 45 -1.59 10.34 -0.53
C LEU A 45 -2.95 9.86 -0.01
N HIS A 46 -3.33 10.25 1.20
CA HIS A 46 -4.65 9.93 1.75
C HIS A 46 -5.82 10.57 1.01
N ARG A 47 -5.60 11.68 0.31
CA ARG A 47 -6.64 12.35 -0.49
C ARG A 47 -6.81 11.73 -1.87
N ILE A 48 -5.72 11.24 -2.46
CA ILE A 48 -5.68 10.77 -3.84
C ILE A 48 -6.26 9.37 -3.98
N GLU A 49 -6.28 8.58 -2.89
CA GLU A 49 -6.68 7.17 -2.78
C GLU A 49 -7.13 6.57 -4.13
N PRO A 50 -6.18 6.11 -4.96
CA PRO A 50 -6.48 5.75 -6.34
C PRO A 50 -7.34 4.50 -6.35
N THR A 51 -8.52 4.60 -6.96
CA THR A 51 -9.41 3.46 -7.17
C THR A 51 -8.91 2.58 -8.32
N SER A 52 -9.21 1.28 -8.27
CA SER A 52 -8.91 0.37 -9.39
C SER A 52 -9.55 0.83 -10.69
N GLU A 53 -10.70 1.50 -10.61
CA GLU A 53 -11.38 2.09 -11.75
C GLU A 53 -10.59 3.25 -12.37
N SER A 54 -10.06 4.17 -11.56
CA SER A 54 -9.29 5.30 -12.08
C SER A 54 -7.98 4.85 -12.71
N LEU A 55 -7.36 3.79 -12.17
CA LEU A 55 -6.21 3.13 -12.79
C LEU A 55 -6.59 2.52 -14.15
N TRP A 56 -7.68 1.75 -14.20
CA TRP A 56 -8.14 1.11 -15.43
C TRP A 56 -8.49 2.12 -16.53
N GLN A 57 -9.14 3.24 -16.19
CA GLN A 57 -9.43 4.31 -17.15
C GLN A 57 -8.15 4.82 -17.83
N LYS A 58 -7.05 4.99 -17.08
CA LYS A 58 -5.76 5.41 -17.62
C LYS A 58 -5.05 4.31 -18.41
N SER A 59 -5.08 3.06 -17.93
CA SER A 59 -4.30 1.96 -18.50
C SER A 59 -4.97 1.28 -19.69
N SER A 60 -6.30 1.29 -19.77
CA SER A 60 -7.07 0.51 -20.75
C SER A 60 -6.79 0.87 -22.21
N GLN A 61 -6.29 2.07 -22.49
CA GLN A 61 -5.86 2.50 -23.83
C GLN A 61 -4.61 1.74 -24.32
N PHE A 62 -3.83 1.17 -23.41
CA PHE A 62 -2.62 0.40 -23.70
C PHE A 62 -2.87 -1.11 -23.74
N VAL A 63 -4.13 -1.55 -23.57
CA VAL A 63 -4.52 -2.96 -23.52
C VAL A 63 -5.30 -3.32 -24.78
N ASP A 64 -4.81 -4.30 -25.54
CA ASP A 64 -5.60 -4.95 -26.59
C ASP A 64 -6.67 -5.82 -25.94
N LYS A 65 -7.93 -5.44 -26.09
CA LYS A 65 -9.07 -6.16 -25.49
C LYS A 65 -9.55 -7.34 -26.34
N SER A 66 -9.00 -7.51 -27.55
CA SER A 66 -9.38 -8.58 -28.49
C SER A 66 -8.56 -9.86 -28.30
N LYS A 67 -7.46 -9.80 -27.54
CA LYS A 67 -6.52 -10.92 -27.33
C LYS A 67 -6.02 -10.88 -25.89
N GLY A 68 -5.69 -12.04 -25.33
CA GLY A 68 -5.14 -12.12 -23.98
C GLY A 68 -4.87 -13.54 -23.51
N TYR A 69 -4.28 -13.63 -22.32
CA TYR A 69 -4.08 -14.88 -21.60
C TYR A 69 -4.86 -14.81 -20.29
N LEU A 70 -5.50 -15.91 -19.90
CA LEU A 70 -6.04 -16.06 -18.55
C LEU A 70 -4.91 -16.53 -17.64
N VAL A 71 -4.42 -15.64 -16.79
CA VAL A 71 -3.47 -15.97 -15.73
C VAL A 71 -4.22 -15.96 -14.42
N ILE A 72 -4.20 -17.09 -13.72
CA ILE A 72 -4.74 -17.22 -12.37
C ILE A 72 -3.51 -17.29 -11.46
N ASP A 73 -3.36 -16.27 -10.61
CA ASP A 73 -2.27 -16.18 -9.63
C ASP A 73 -2.87 -15.75 -8.28
N ASP A 74 -2.42 -16.41 -7.20
CA ASP A 74 -2.80 -16.11 -5.82
C ASP A 74 -1.63 -15.44 -5.10
N SER A 75 -1.53 -14.11 -5.22
CA SER A 75 -0.50 -13.37 -4.48
C SER A 75 -0.94 -13.05 -3.05
N THR A 76 -0.09 -13.37 -2.09
CA THR A 76 -0.31 -13.07 -0.67
C THR A 76 0.77 -12.11 -0.20
N LEU A 77 0.38 -10.91 0.25
CA LEU A 77 1.34 -9.95 0.79
C LEU A 77 1.66 -10.31 2.24
N ASP A 78 2.92 -10.67 2.50
CA ASP A 78 3.43 -10.87 3.85
C ASP A 78 3.59 -9.53 4.57
N LYS A 79 2.58 -9.17 5.38
CA LYS A 79 2.52 -7.96 6.18
C LYS A 79 2.47 -8.33 7.67
N PRO A 80 3.62 -8.46 8.34
CA PRO A 80 3.64 -8.72 9.78
C PRO A 80 2.98 -7.55 10.54
N MET A 81 2.14 -7.87 11.53
CA MET A 81 1.38 -6.91 12.36
C MET A 81 0.39 -5.98 11.62
N PRO A 82 -0.61 -6.52 10.91
CA PRO A 82 -1.65 -5.67 10.35
C PRO A 82 -2.59 -5.17 11.45
N SER A 83 -2.66 -3.84 11.65
CA SER A 83 -3.58 -3.24 12.63
C SER A 83 -5.02 -3.09 12.13
N LYS A 84 -5.23 -3.17 10.81
CA LYS A 84 -6.53 -3.05 10.12
C LYS A 84 -6.53 -3.86 8.82
N MET A 85 -6.87 -5.15 8.88
CA MET A 85 -7.15 -6.00 7.72
C MET A 85 -8.27 -6.97 8.08
N ASP A 86 -9.34 -6.98 7.28
CA ASP A 86 -10.54 -7.80 7.52
C ASP A 86 -10.42 -9.22 6.95
N LEU A 87 -9.58 -9.40 5.92
CA LEU A 87 -9.36 -10.68 5.25
C LEU A 87 -7.95 -11.16 5.55
N VAL A 88 -7.82 -12.00 6.58
CA VAL A 88 -6.55 -12.60 6.96
C VAL A 88 -6.74 -14.07 7.30
N SER A 89 -5.90 -14.92 6.73
CA SER A 89 -5.98 -16.38 6.85
C SER A 89 -4.60 -17.00 7.03
N TYR A 90 -4.57 -18.24 7.53
CA TYR A 90 -3.36 -19.03 7.62
C TYR A 90 -2.88 -19.43 6.23
N GLN A 91 -1.64 -19.08 5.89
CA GLN A 91 -1.07 -19.38 4.58
C GLN A 91 0.36 -19.88 4.72
N TRP A 92 0.77 -20.82 3.86
CA TRP A 92 2.16 -21.26 3.80
C TRP A 92 3.02 -20.17 3.16
N SER A 93 4.04 -19.68 3.88
CA SER A 93 4.99 -18.73 3.33
C SER A 93 6.21 -19.44 2.79
N GLY A 94 6.40 -19.38 1.46
CA GLY A 94 7.64 -19.80 0.81
C GLY A 94 8.86 -18.98 1.22
N LYS A 95 8.68 -17.77 1.76
CA LYS A 95 9.76 -16.92 2.29
C LYS A 95 10.19 -17.36 3.70
N HIS A 96 9.22 -17.66 4.56
CA HIS A 96 9.48 -18.02 5.96
C HIS A 96 9.61 -19.54 6.20
N HIS A 97 9.33 -20.35 5.18
CA HIS A 97 9.34 -21.81 5.22
C HIS A 97 8.42 -22.37 6.33
N ARG A 98 7.29 -21.70 6.58
CA ARG A 98 6.30 -22.08 7.59
C ARG A 98 4.93 -21.50 7.27
N VAL A 99 3.90 -22.02 7.92
CA VAL A 99 2.60 -21.36 7.97
C VAL A 99 2.76 -20.04 8.72
N VAL A 100 2.34 -18.95 8.08
CA VAL A 100 2.24 -17.62 8.69
C VAL A 100 0.77 -17.34 8.99
N ASP A 101 0.53 -16.85 10.20
CA ASP A 101 -0.73 -16.24 10.59
C ASP A 101 -0.47 -14.74 10.69
N GLN A 102 -1.32 -13.96 10.03
CA GLN A 102 -1.37 -12.53 10.25
C GLN A 102 -2.58 -12.30 11.17
N PRO A 103 -2.40 -11.87 12.42
CA PRO A 103 -3.52 -11.75 13.34
C PRO A 103 -4.50 -10.68 12.83
N SER A 104 -5.72 -11.08 12.51
CA SER A 104 -6.79 -10.15 12.16
C SER A 104 -7.20 -9.33 13.39
N LYS A 105 -7.82 -8.17 13.17
CA LYS A 105 -8.24 -7.28 14.25
C LYS A 105 -9.21 -7.97 15.23
N SER A 106 -10.06 -8.89 14.73
CA SER A 106 -10.98 -9.71 15.53
C SER A 106 -10.30 -10.85 16.30
N TYR A 107 -9.11 -11.28 15.87
CA TYR A 107 -8.27 -12.22 16.62
C TYR A 107 -7.60 -11.54 17.83
N LEU A 108 -7.12 -10.30 17.65
CA LEU A 108 -6.48 -9.53 18.73
C LEU A 108 -7.47 -9.07 19.80
N ASP A 109 -8.72 -8.74 19.42
CA ASP A 109 -9.75 -8.34 20.38
C ASP A 109 -10.19 -9.50 21.29
N ARG A 110 -10.25 -10.73 20.76
CA ARG A 110 -10.61 -11.93 21.54
C ARG A 110 -9.58 -12.31 22.61
N ARG A 111 -8.30 -11.99 22.42
CA ARG A 111 -7.26 -12.20 23.45
C ARG A 111 -7.20 -11.10 24.52
N ARG A 112 -7.99 -10.02 24.38
CA ARG A 112 -8.09 -8.96 25.40
C ARG A 112 -9.19 -9.19 26.43
N GLN A 113 -9.97 -10.27 26.33
CA GLN A 113 -10.83 -10.65 27.45
C GLN A 113 -9.96 -11.24 28.57
N PRO A 114 -9.92 -10.63 29.76
CA PRO A 114 -9.22 -11.22 30.89
C PRO A 114 -9.89 -12.55 31.23
N TYR A 115 -9.07 -13.55 31.53
CA TYR A 115 -9.51 -14.80 32.14
C TYR A 115 -10.29 -14.42 33.41
N THR A 116 -11.60 -14.67 33.42
CA THR A 116 -12.39 -14.63 34.66
C THR A 116 -12.28 -16.01 35.29
N ASP A 117 -11.62 -16.08 36.43
CA ASP A 117 -11.62 -17.24 37.34
C ASP A 117 -13.02 -17.50 37.91
#